data_AF-A0A7V3J3B1-F1
#
_entry.id   AF-A0A7V3J3B1-F1
#
_cell.length_a   1.000
_cell.length_b   1.000
_cell.length_c   1.000
_cell.angle_alpha   90.00
_cell.angle_beta   90.00
_cell.angle_gamma   90.00
#
_symmetry.space_group_name_H-M   'P 1'
#
loop_
_entity.id
_entity.type
_entity.pdbx_description
1 polymer ?
#
loop_
_entity_poly.entity_id
_entity_poly.type
_entity_poly.pdbx_seq_one_letter_code
_entity_poly.pdbx_strand_id
1 'polypeptide(L)'
;MAEADLFLGIDSCMLHAADLARVPGVGLFGLTRSTTWGFRFGPHRHIDRRSTGDITVAEVLGAMEDLAQQHALNLNLRMSPIALERSAHPDG
;
A
#
# COMPACT_ATOMS: atom_id res chain seq x y z
N MET A 1 7.93 -11.81 -1.80
CA MET A 1 6.96 -10.70 -1.68
C MET A 1 5.59 -11.03 -2.25
N ALA A 2 5.50 -11.89 -3.28
CA ALA A 2 4.23 -12.28 -3.90
C ALA A 2 3.18 -12.94 -2.95
N GLU A 3 3.59 -13.36 -1.76
CA GLU A 3 2.73 -14.02 -0.75
C GLU A 3 2.38 -13.09 0.44
N ALA A 4 2.91 -11.86 0.49
CA ALA A 4 2.67 -10.97 1.62
C ALA A 4 1.43 -10.10 1.38
N ASP A 5 0.55 -10.02 2.38
CA ASP A 5 -0.65 -9.16 2.32
C ASP A 5 -0.27 -7.66 2.37
N LEU A 6 0.84 -7.33 3.03
CA LEU A 6 1.36 -5.98 3.23
C LEU A 6 2.89 -5.96 3.27
N PHE A 7 3.47 -4.85 2.83
CA PHE A 7 4.89 -4.53 2.99
C PHE A 7 5.09 -3.35 3.96
N LEU A 8 6.06 -3.46 4.85
CA LEU A 8 6.55 -2.35 5.67
C LEU A 8 8.06 -2.21 5.44
N GLY A 9 8.53 -1.01 5.10
CA GLY A 9 9.96 -0.80 4.90
C GLY A 9 10.37 0.66 4.74
N ILE A 10 11.67 0.84 4.59
CA ILE A 10 12.31 2.14 4.33
C ILE A 10 12.63 2.29 2.83
N ASP A 11 13.06 3.48 2.43
CA ASP A 11 13.68 3.73 1.13
C ASP A 11 14.82 2.73 0.85
N SER A 12 14.52 1.75 0.00
CA SER A 12 15.36 0.61 -0.31
C SER A 12 14.91 -0.05 -1.61
N CYS A 13 15.77 -0.85 -2.23
CA CYS A 13 15.38 -1.63 -3.41
C CYS A 13 14.18 -2.55 -3.16
N MET A 14 14.01 -3.02 -1.92
CA MET A 14 12.87 -3.87 -1.51
C MET A 14 11.55 -3.11 -1.51
N LEU A 15 11.55 -1.83 -1.12
CA LEU A 15 10.37 -0.96 -1.23
C LEU A 15 9.94 -0.82 -2.70
N HIS A 16 10.89 -0.59 -3.60
CA HIS A 16 10.58 -0.49 -5.04
C HIS A 16 10.16 -1.83 -5.65
N ALA A 17 10.73 -2.94 -5.20
CA ALA A 17 10.30 -4.26 -5.63
C ALA A 17 8.85 -4.55 -5.20
N ALA A 18 8.48 -4.19 -3.96
CA ALA A 18 7.11 -4.29 -3.46
C ALA A 18 6.16 -3.40 -4.27
N ASP A 19 6.58 -2.17 -4.58
CA ASP A 19 5.80 -1.21 -5.37
C ASP A 19 5.55 -1.70 -6.80
N LEU A 20 6.59 -2.21 -7.48
CA LEU A 20 6.47 -2.79 -8.81
C LEU A 20 5.57 -4.02 -8.83
N ALA A 21 5.64 -4.85 -7.78
CA ALA A 21 4.73 -5.97 -7.58
C ALA A 21 3.32 -5.55 -7.12
N ARG A 22 3.09 -4.25 -6.88
CA ARG A 22 1.85 -3.66 -6.37
C ARG A 22 1.35 -4.26 -5.06
N VAL A 23 2.28 -4.73 -4.22
CA VAL A 23 1.97 -5.16 -2.86
C VAL A 23 1.59 -3.91 -2.06
N PRO A 24 0.44 -3.88 -1.35
CA PRO A 24 0.09 -2.77 -0.48
C PRO A 24 1.22 -2.49 0.52
N GLY A 25 1.65 -1.23 0.68
CA GLY A 25 2.82 -0.95 1.51
C GLY A 25 2.82 0.35 2.31
N VAL A 26 3.47 0.32 3.47
CA VAL A 26 3.80 1.49 4.28
C VAL A 26 5.30 1.77 4.17
N GLY A 27 5.63 2.97 3.70
CA GLY A 27 7.01 3.43 3.56
C GLY A 27 7.40 4.42 4.67
N LEU A 28 8.53 4.16 5.33
CA LEU A 28 9.06 5.00 6.41
C LEU A 28 10.20 5.88 5.91
N PHE A 29 10.04 7.21 6.04
CA PHE A 29 10.95 8.20 5.50
C PHE A 29 11.42 9.16 6.60
N GLY A 30 12.70 9.08 6.97
CA GLY A 30 13.33 10.00 7.90
C GLY A 30 14.23 11.02 7.19
N LEU A 31 15.40 10.54 6.74
CA LEU A 31 16.39 11.35 6.03
C LEU A 31 16.06 11.51 4.53
N THR A 32 15.36 10.54 3.96
CA THR A 32 14.86 10.59 2.58
C THR A 32 13.43 11.11 2.55
N ARG A 33 12.92 11.45 1.37
CA ARG A 33 11.58 12.02 1.18
C ARG A 33 10.73 11.12 0.31
N SER A 34 9.52 10.83 0.78
CA SER A 34 8.55 10.03 0.03
C SER A 34 8.19 10.64 -1.33
N THR A 35 8.16 11.97 -1.43
CA THR A 35 7.90 12.68 -2.70
C THR A 35 8.91 12.35 -3.79
N THR A 36 10.13 11.94 -3.42
CA THR A 36 11.21 11.57 -4.35
C THR A 36 11.35 10.06 -4.49
N TRP A 37 11.28 9.32 -3.38
CA TRP A 37 11.65 7.89 -3.31
C TRP A 37 10.51 6.97 -2.86
N GLY A 38 9.31 7.50 -2.67
CA GLY A 38 8.15 6.74 -2.24
C GLY A 38 7.62 5.74 -3.26
N PHE A 39 6.72 4.87 -2.77
CA PHE A 39 5.79 4.11 -3.61
C PHE A 39 5.09 5.00 -4.64
N ARG A 40 4.80 4.44 -5.81
CA ARG A 40 4.16 5.11 -6.94
C ARG A 40 3.01 4.32 -7.56
N PHE A 41 3.05 2.99 -7.50
CA PHE A 41 2.16 2.14 -8.29
C PHE A 41 1.16 1.34 -7.43
N GLY A 42 1.61 0.76 -6.32
CA GLY A 42 0.74 -0.02 -5.42
C GLY A 42 -0.08 0.87 -4.47
N PRO A 43 -1.14 0.37 -3.82
CA PRO A 43 -1.79 1.06 -2.71
C PRO A 43 -0.77 1.31 -1.59
N HIS A 44 -0.64 2.54 -1.10
CA HIS A 44 0.42 2.84 -0.15
C HIS A 44 0.08 3.95 0.84
N ARG A 45 0.87 3.99 1.93
CA ARG A 45 0.99 5.11 2.86
C ARG A 45 2.46 5.47 3.04
N HIS A 46 2.74 6.76 3.19
CA HIS A 46 4.07 7.25 3.53
C HIS A 46 4.02 7.92 4.90
N ILE A 47 5.00 7.60 5.74
CA ILE A 47 5.23 8.28 7.02
C ILE A 47 6.54 9.06 6.87
N ASP A 48 6.41 10.36 6.67
CA ASP A 48 7.56 11.28 6.64
C ASP A 48 7.81 11.91 8.01
N ARG A 49 9.07 11.89 8.43
CA ARG A 49 9.59 12.58 9.60
C ARG A 49 10.92 13.27 9.30
N ARG A 50 11.49 13.95 10.30
CA ARG A 50 12.83 14.56 10.20
C ARG A 50 13.92 13.51 10.47
N SER A 51 13.64 12.56 11.34
CA SER A 51 14.48 11.40 11.63
C SER A 51 13.63 10.14 11.69
N THR A 52 14.21 8.98 11.35
CA THR A 52 13.57 7.67 11.56
C THR A 52 13.26 7.44 13.04
N GLY A 53 14.02 8.03 13.97
CA GLY A 53 13.77 7.94 15.40
C GLY A 53 12.52 8.68 15.89
N ASP A 54 11.96 9.58 15.07
CA ASP A 54 10.70 10.28 15.37
C ASP A 54 9.47 9.48 14.92
N ILE A 55 9.67 8.35 14.25
CA ILE A 55 8.60 7.47 13.77
C ILE A 55 8.21 6.54 14.92
N THR A 56 6.94 6.57 15.30
CA THR A 56 6.44 5.76 16.43
C THR A 56 5.80 4.47 15.95
N VAL A 57 5.86 3.43 16.79
CA VAL A 57 5.19 2.14 16.50
C VAL A 57 3.69 2.32 16.30
N ALA A 58 3.04 3.18 17.10
CA ALA A 58 1.60 3.44 17.00
C ALA A 58 1.22 4.06 15.65
N GLU A 59 2.03 4.98 15.13
CA GLU A 59 1.80 5.58 13.82
C GLU A 59 1.96 4.54 12.69
N VAL A 60 2.99 3.70 12.78
CA VAL A 60 3.21 2.64 11.79
C VAL A 60 2.07 1.63 11.82
N LEU A 61 1.67 1.17 13.00
CA LEU A 61 0.61 0.19 13.16
C LEU A 61 -0.72 0.74 12.62
N GLY A 62 -1.10 1.97 12.98
CA GLY A 62 -2.31 2.59 12.45
C GLY A 62 -2.30 2.72 10.93
N ALA A 63 -1.17 3.12 10.33
CA ALA A 63 -1.05 3.19 8.88
C ALA A 63 -1.18 1.82 8.19
N MET A 64 -0.66 0.76 8.83
CA MET A 64 -0.79 -0.61 8.33
C MET A 64 -2.24 -1.11 8.44
N GLU A 65 -2.90 -0.89 9.56
CA GLU A 65 -4.30 -1.28 9.80
C GLU A 65 -5.25 -0.57 8.83
N ASP A 66 -5.09 0.75 8.66
CA ASP A 66 -5.86 1.54 7.70
C ASP A 66 -5.70 0.99 6.28
N LEU A 67 -4.46 0.70 5.88
CA LEU A 67 -4.18 0.19 4.54
C LEU A 67 -4.72 -1.23 4.34
N ALA A 68 -4.60 -2.10 5.36
CA ALA A 68 -5.17 -3.44 5.35
C ALA A 68 -6.69 -3.39 5.19
N GLN A 69 -7.36 -2.54 5.97
CA GLN A 69 -8.82 -2.38 5.93
C GLN A 69 -9.28 -1.88 4.56
N GLN A 70 -8.58 -0.89 3.99
CA GLN A 70 -8.87 -0.40 2.64
C GLN A 70 -8.68 -1.48 1.59
N HIS A 71 -7.63 -2.30 1.71
CA HIS A 71 -7.37 -3.39 0.77
C HIS A 71 -8.43 -4.48 0.84
N ALA A 72 -8.81 -4.92 2.05
CA ALA A 72 -9.86 -5.91 2.27
C ALA A 72 -11.20 -5.44 1.69
N LEU A 73 -11.61 -4.20 1.94
CA LEU A 73 -12.83 -3.62 1.37
C LEU A 73 -12.83 -3.63 -0.17
N ASN A 74 -11.69 -3.29 -0.78
CA ASN A 74 -11.55 -3.31 -2.24
C ASN A 74 -11.61 -4.73 -2.82
N LEU A 75 -11.04 -5.72 -2.14
CA LEU A 75 -11.15 -7.13 -2.54
C LEU A 75 -12.61 -7.61 -2.44
N ASN A 76 -13.30 -7.30 -1.35
CA ASN A 76 -14.71 -7.66 -1.18
C ASN A 76 -15.61 -7.04 -2.27
N LEU A 77 -15.34 -5.79 -2.67
CA LEU A 77 -16.05 -5.15 -3.78
C LEU A 77 -15.81 -5.87 -5.11
N ARG A 78 -14.56 -6.25 -5.41
CA ARG A 78 -14.22 -7.00 -6.65
C ARG A 78 -14.81 -8.39 -6.69
N MET A 79 -14.97 -9.03 -5.54
CA MET A 79 -15.54 -10.37 -5.41
C MET A 79 -17.07 -10.36 -5.30
N SER A 80 -17.71 -9.20 -5.30
CA SER A 80 -19.17 -9.11 -5.20
C SER A 80 -19.86 -9.54 -6.52
N PRO A 81 -20.98 -10.31 -6.46
CA PRO A 81 -21.70 -10.75 -7.65
C PRO A 81 -22.15 -9.60 -8.56
N ILE A 82 -22.47 -8.44 -7.97
CA ILE A 82 -22.94 -7.23 -8.66
C ILE A 82 -21.86 -6.64 -9.58
N ALA A 83 -20.57 -6.76 -9.23
CA ALA A 83 -19.48 -6.28 -10.07
C ALA A 83 -19.24 -7.17 -11.30
N LEU A 84 -19.55 -8.47 -11.20
CA LEU A 84 -19.36 -9.45 -12.26
C LEU A 84 -20.38 -9.28 -13.40
N GLU A 85 -21.62 -8.91 -13.08
CA GLU A 85 -22.70 -8.76 -14.07
C GLU A 85 -22.51 -7.54 -14.99
N ARG A 86 -21.81 -6.48 -14.55
CA ARG A 86 -21.58 -5.26 -15.35
C ARG A 86 -20.50 -5.40 -16.43
N SER A 87 -19.72 -6.49 -16.42
CA SER A 87 -18.70 -6.77 -17.44
C SER A 87 -19.23 -7.65 -18.60
N ALA A 88 -20.46 -8.16 -18.50
CA ALA A 88 -21.01 -9.16 -19.41
C ALA A 88 -22.05 -8.61 -20.41
N HIS A 89 -22.24 -7.29 -20.49
CA HIS A 89 -23.12 -6.68 -21.49
C HIS A 89 -22.29 -5.95 -22.55
N PRO A 90 -21.95 -6.60 -23.68
CA PRO A 90 -21.61 -5.87 -24.89
C PRO A 90 -22.91 -5.27 -25.43
N ASP A 91 -22.92 -3.97 -25.69
CA ASP A 91 -24.04 -3.26 -26.29
C ASP A 91 -24.51 -4.00 -27.57
N GLY A 92 -25.83 -4.21 -27.65
CA GLY A 92 -26.52 -4.80 -28.80
C GLY A 92 -26.69 -3.83 -29.96
#